data_AF-A0A5H6DCU3-F1
#
_entry.id   AF-A0A5H6DCU3-F1
#
_cell.length_a   1.000
_cell.length_b   1.000
_cell.length_c   1.000
_cell.angle_alpha   90.00
_cell.angle_beta   90.00
_cell.angle_gamma   90.00
#
_symmetry.space_group_name_H-M   'P 1'
#
loop_
_entity.id
_entity.type
_entity.pdbx_description
1 polymer ?
#
loop_
_entity_poly.entity_id
_entity_poly.type
_entity_poly.pdbx_seq_one_letter_code
_entity_poly.pdbx_strand_id
1 'polypeptide(L)'
;MFDRYDAGEQAVLVHIYFSQDKDMEDLQEFESLVSSAGVEAMQVITGSRKAPHPKYFVGEGKAVEIAEAVKATGAAVVLFDHALSPAQERNLERLCECRVIDRTGLILDIFAQRARTHEGKLQVELAQLRHLATRLVRGWTHLERQKGGIGLRGPGETQLETDRRLLRNRIVQIQSRLEKVEKQREQGRQSRIKADVPTVSLVGYTNAGKSTLFNQITEARVYAADQLFATLDPTLRRIDVADVGETVLADTVGFIRHLPHDLVAAFKATLQETRQATLLLHVVDAADVRVQENIEAVNTVLEEIDAHEIPTLMVMNKIDMLDDFEPRIDRDEENKPIRVWLSAQSGVGIPQLFQALTERLSGEVAQHTLRLPPQEGRLRSRFYQLQAIEKEWMEEDGSVSLQVRMPIVDWRRLCKQEPALIEYVI
;
A
#
# COMPACT_ATOMS: atom_id res chain seq x y z
N MET A 1 7.32 27.45 0.80
CA MET A 1 6.02 27.83 0.22
C MET A 1 5.17 26.56 0.13
N PHE A 2 4.87 25.97 1.28
CA PHE A 2 3.98 24.83 1.44
C PHE A 2 3.40 25.01 2.85
N ASP A 3 2.30 25.76 2.95
CA ASP A 3 1.62 25.92 4.23
C ASP A 3 0.91 24.58 4.47
N ARG A 4 1.53 23.81 5.35
CA ARG A 4 0.99 22.57 5.90
C ARG A 4 -0.07 22.96 6.93
N TYR A 5 -1.12 22.17 7.03
CA TYR A 5 -2.12 22.33 8.07
C TYR A 5 -1.45 22.18 9.43
N ASP A 6 -1.76 23.10 10.32
CA ASP A 6 -1.51 22.89 11.72
C ASP A 6 -2.62 21.96 12.25
N ALA A 7 -2.24 20.96 13.05
CA ALA A 7 -3.22 20.06 13.66
C ALA A 7 -4.24 20.87 14.48
N GLY A 8 -5.54 20.60 14.26
CA GLY A 8 -6.63 21.33 14.92
C GLY A 8 -7.28 22.44 14.09
N GLU A 9 -7.05 22.51 12.78
CA GLU A 9 -7.86 23.36 11.90
C GLU A 9 -9.32 22.91 11.87
N GLN A 10 -10.24 23.89 11.89
CA GLN A 10 -11.68 23.68 11.85
C GLN A 10 -12.18 23.66 10.41
N ALA A 11 -12.92 22.62 10.04
CA ALA A 11 -13.39 22.41 8.68
C ALA A 11 -14.91 22.24 8.57
N VAL A 12 -15.46 22.74 7.47
CA VAL A 12 -16.78 22.33 6.96
C VAL A 12 -16.56 21.20 5.96
N LEU A 13 -17.22 20.07 6.20
CA LEU A 13 -17.16 18.90 5.33
C LEU A 13 -18.31 18.95 4.34
N VAL A 14 -18.03 18.64 3.08
CA VAL A 14 -19.03 18.59 2.02
C VAL A 14 -18.97 17.26 1.30
N HIS A 15 -20.09 16.55 1.31
CA HIS A 15 -20.25 15.27 0.64
C HIS A 15 -21.54 15.25 -0.21
N ILE A 16 -21.45 14.69 -1.41
CA ILE A 16 -22.58 14.60 -2.35
C ILE A 16 -22.81 13.15 -2.76
N TYR A 17 -24.03 12.67 -2.56
CA TYR A 17 -24.48 11.36 -3.00
C TYR A 17 -24.91 11.40 -4.47
N PHE A 18 -24.31 10.56 -5.30
CA PHE A 18 -24.65 10.41 -6.72
C PHE A 18 -25.66 9.30 -7.02
N SER A 19 -25.73 8.29 -6.14
CA SER A 19 -26.72 7.22 -6.12
C SER A 19 -27.96 7.61 -5.31
N GLN A 20 -29.08 6.92 -5.57
CA GLN A 20 -30.28 7.04 -4.72
C GLN A 20 -30.09 6.35 -3.37
N ASP A 21 -29.33 5.26 -3.37
CA ASP A 21 -28.83 4.62 -2.17
C ASP A 21 -27.71 5.51 -1.63
N LYS A 22 -28.08 6.37 -0.66
CA LYS A 22 -27.14 7.26 0.03
C LYS A 22 -26.13 6.40 0.76
N ASP A 23 -24.96 6.25 0.15
CA ASP A 23 -23.97 5.34 0.66
C ASP A 23 -23.29 5.93 1.92
N MET A 24 -23.85 5.65 3.10
CA MET A 24 -23.45 6.33 4.33
C MET A 24 -22.02 6.03 4.76
N GLU A 25 -21.45 4.88 4.37
CA GLU A 25 -20.08 4.57 4.81
C GLU A 25 -19.03 5.20 3.89
N ASP A 26 -19.38 5.69 2.69
CA ASP A 26 -18.49 6.60 1.94
C ASP A 26 -18.22 7.89 2.73
N LEU A 27 -19.27 8.41 3.37
CA LEU A 27 -19.14 9.57 4.24
C LEU A 27 -18.34 9.22 5.50
N GLN A 28 -18.55 8.04 6.11
CA GLN A 28 -17.77 7.62 7.28
C GLN A 28 -16.28 7.39 6.94
N GLU A 29 -15.97 6.85 5.76
CA GLU A 29 -14.60 6.74 5.27
C GLU A 29 -13.98 8.14 5.10
N PHE A 30 -14.73 9.09 4.54
CA PHE A 30 -14.27 10.47 4.42
C PHE A 30 -14.05 11.13 5.79
N GLU A 31 -14.97 10.98 6.74
CA GLU A 31 -14.79 11.46 8.12
C GLU A 31 -13.55 10.83 8.77
N SER A 32 -13.29 9.55 8.50
CA SER A 32 -12.08 8.86 8.95
C SER A 32 -10.82 9.44 8.32
N LEU A 33 -10.86 9.90 7.05
CA LEU A 33 -9.76 10.63 6.40
C LEU A 33 -9.52 11.97 7.09
N VAL A 34 -10.59 12.73 7.35
CA VAL A 34 -10.52 14.03 8.03
C VAL A 34 -9.93 13.88 9.43
N SER A 35 -10.40 12.89 10.20
CA SER A 35 -9.87 12.57 11.52
C SER A 35 -8.38 12.17 11.45
N SER A 36 -8.00 11.35 10.46
CA SER A 36 -6.61 10.90 10.25
C SER A 36 -5.65 12.02 9.86
N ALA A 37 -6.17 13.11 9.27
CA ALA A 37 -5.45 14.33 8.94
C ALA A 37 -5.26 15.27 10.14
N GLY A 38 -5.96 15.02 11.26
CA GLY A 38 -5.96 15.87 12.45
C GLY A 38 -6.80 17.14 12.31
N VAL A 39 -7.82 17.11 11.46
CA VAL A 39 -8.75 18.24 11.21
C VAL A 39 -10.04 18.03 12.03
N GLU A 40 -10.54 19.09 12.64
CA GLU A 40 -11.78 19.07 13.41
C GLU A 40 -12.99 19.37 12.50
N ALA A 41 -13.88 18.39 12.35
CA ALA A 41 -15.10 18.54 11.57
C ALA A 41 -16.16 19.32 12.35
N MET A 42 -16.43 20.56 11.95
CA MET A 42 -17.41 21.44 12.62
C MET A 42 -18.84 21.16 12.16
N GLN A 43 -19.01 20.92 10.87
CA GLN A 43 -20.31 20.70 10.26
C GLN A 43 -20.16 19.84 9.01
N VAL A 44 -21.09 18.90 8.81
CA VAL A 44 -21.16 18.07 7.62
C VAL A 44 -22.36 18.50 6.78
N ILE A 45 -22.08 18.99 5.57
CA ILE A 45 -23.09 19.42 4.60
C ILE A 45 -23.22 18.34 3.55
N THR A 46 -24.41 17.74 3.48
CA THR A 46 -24.72 16.72 2.49
C THR A 46 -25.69 17.22 1.43
N GLY A 47 -25.67 16.56 0.27
CA GLY A 47 -26.59 16.79 -0.83
C GLY A 47 -26.73 15.53 -1.69
N SER A 48 -27.77 15.49 -2.52
CA SER A 48 -27.96 14.41 -3.50
C SER A 48 -28.13 15.00 -4.89
N ARG A 49 -27.48 14.39 -5.89
CA ARG A 49 -27.54 14.86 -7.27
C ARG A 49 -27.21 13.74 -8.26
N LYS A 50 -27.86 13.73 -9.42
CA LYS A 50 -27.58 12.74 -10.47
C LYS A 50 -26.22 12.90 -11.17
N ALA A 51 -25.68 14.11 -11.25
CA ALA A 51 -24.42 14.40 -11.93
C ALA A 51 -23.75 15.68 -11.38
N PRO A 52 -22.40 15.78 -11.37
CA PRO A 52 -21.69 16.96 -10.89
C PRO A 52 -22.05 18.24 -11.64
N HIS A 53 -22.13 19.37 -10.93
CA HIS A 53 -22.33 20.67 -11.56
C HIS A 53 -21.03 21.24 -12.12
N PRO A 54 -21.00 21.78 -13.35
CA PRO A 54 -19.77 22.30 -13.95
C PRO A 54 -19.15 23.48 -13.19
N LYS A 55 -19.96 24.29 -12.48
CA LYS A 55 -19.49 25.53 -11.83
C LYS A 55 -18.95 25.32 -10.41
N TYR A 56 -19.64 24.54 -9.58
CA TYR A 56 -19.36 24.41 -8.14
C TYR A 56 -19.32 22.96 -7.67
N PHE A 57 -19.45 21.98 -8.58
CA PHE A 57 -19.73 20.58 -8.28
C PHE A 57 -21.10 20.33 -7.63
N VAL A 58 -21.49 21.17 -6.68
CA VAL A 58 -22.83 21.27 -6.06
C VAL A 58 -23.76 22.23 -6.82
N GLY A 59 -25.05 22.22 -6.45
CA GLY A 59 -26.01 23.23 -6.90
C GLY A 59 -25.71 24.62 -6.32
N GLU A 60 -26.16 25.67 -6.99
CA GLU A 60 -25.88 27.05 -6.56
C GLU A 60 -26.41 27.36 -5.15
N GLY A 61 -27.64 26.91 -4.82
CA GLY A 61 -28.17 27.05 -3.46
C GLY A 61 -27.33 26.35 -2.40
N LYS A 62 -26.84 25.13 -2.70
CA LYS A 62 -25.94 24.38 -1.81
C LYS A 62 -24.57 25.04 -1.69
N ALA A 63 -24.06 25.66 -2.75
CA ALA A 63 -22.80 26.41 -2.70
C ALA A 63 -22.92 27.62 -1.75
N VAL A 64 -24.06 28.32 -1.78
CA VAL A 64 -24.34 29.43 -0.85
C VAL A 64 -24.49 28.91 0.58
N GLU A 65 -25.20 27.80 0.79
CA GLU A 65 -25.32 27.15 2.10
C GLU A 65 -23.95 26.78 2.70
N ILE A 66 -23.02 26.26 1.89
CA ILE A 66 -21.63 25.98 2.32
C ILE A 66 -20.92 27.27 2.75
N ALA A 67 -21.03 28.34 1.96
CA ALA A 67 -20.40 29.61 2.29
C ALA A 67 -20.99 30.25 3.56
N GLU A 68 -22.30 30.13 3.77
CA GLU A 68 -22.98 30.57 5.00
C GLU A 68 -22.54 29.75 6.21
N ALA A 69 -22.42 28.44 6.07
CA ALA A 69 -21.93 27.56 7.12
C ALA A 69 -20.48 27.87 7.52
N VAL A 70 -19.60 28.16 6.55
CA VAL A 70 -18.22 28.60 6.82
C VAL A 70 -18.22 29.90 7.62
N LYS A 71 -19.05 30.88 7.22
CA LYS A 71 -19.17 32.16 7.93
C LYS A 71 -19.76 32.01 9.34
N ALA A 72 -20.70 31.10 9.53
CA ALA A 72 -21.35 30.86 10.83
C ALA A 72 -20.46 30.09 11.81
N THR A 73 -19.70 29.11 11.32
CA THR A 73 -18.82 28.27 12.14
C THR A 73 -17.41 28.85 12.34
N GLY A 74 -16.99 29.76 11.46
CA GLY A 74 -15.63 30.30 11.46
C GLY A 74 -14.59 29.33 10.92
N ALA A 75 -15.00 28.31 10.16
CA ALA A 75 -14.10 27.29 9.63
C ALA A 75 -13.01 27.91 8.74
N ALA A 76 -11.77 27.46 8.94
CA ALA A 76 -10.61 27.92 8.16
C ALA A 76 -10.60 27.32 6.74
N VAL A 77 -11.30 26.20 6.56
CA VAL A 77 -11.18 25.37 5.37
C VAL A 77 -12.46 24.62 5.06
N VAL A 78 -12.72 24.40 3.76
CA VAL A 78 -13.79 23.51 3.28
C VAL A 78 -13.14 22.25 2.72
N LEU A 79 -13.49 21.11 3.30
CA LEU A 79 -13.07 19.79 2.83
C LEU A 79 -14.17 19.18 1.97
N PHE A 80 -13.84 18.89 0.72
CA PHE A 80 -14.76 18.39 -0.28
C PHE A 80 -14.41 16.94 -0.64
N ASP A 81 -15.31 16.00 -0.39
CA ASP A 81 -15.03 14.56 -0.52
C ASP A 81 -14.83 14.08 -1.98
N HIS A 82 -15.19 14.88 -2.97
CA HIS A 82 -15.03 14.50 -4.37
C HIS A 82 -13.89 15.26 -5.03
N ALA A 83 -13.25 14.63 -6.02
CA ALA A 83 -12.23 15.30 -6.83
C ALA A 83 -12.84 16.49 -7.59
N LEU A 84 -12.30 17.69 -7.35
CA LEU A 84 -12.78 18.93 -7.96
C LEU A 84 -11.90 19.34 -9.13
N SER A 85 -12.49 19.79 -10.23
CA SER A 85 -11.71 20.47 -11.27
C SER A 85 -11.13 21.80 -10.75
N PRO A 86 -9.99 22.27 -11.29
CA PRO A 86 -9.40 23.56 -10.91
C PRO A 86 -10.32 24.77 -11.11
N ALA A 87 -11.38 24.65 -11.92
CA ALA A 87 -12.38 25.71 -12.09
C ALA A 87 -13.41 25.69 -10.98
N GLN A 88 -13.88 24.50 -10.58
CA GLN A 88 -14.87 24.33 -9.52
C GLN A 88 -14.31 24.77 -8.16
N GLU A 89 -13.09 24.32 -7.83
CA GLU A 89 -12.42 24.69 -6.58
C GLU A 89 -12.29 26.21 -6.43
N ARG A 90 -11.75 26.90 -7.44
CA ARG A 90 -11.62 28.37 -7.42
C ARG A 90 -12.97 29.09 -7.26
N ASN A 91 -14.01 28.57 -7.90
CA ASN A 91 -15.33 29.18 -7.80
C ASN A 91 -15.90 29.02 -6.38
N LEU A 92 -15.65 27.87 -5.74
CA LEU A 92 -16.00 27.64 -4.33
C LEU A 92 -15.15 28.49 -3.39
N GLU A 93 -13.83 28.59 -3.58
CA GLU A 93 -12.94 29.43 -2.78
C GLU A 93 -13.37 30.90 -2.81
N ARG A 94 -13.73 31.42 -3.98
CA ARG A 94 -14.24 32.80 -4.12
C ARG A 94 -15.56 33.04 -3.39
N LEU A 95 -16.39 32.01 -3.26
CA LEU A 95 -17.70 32.10 -2.61
C LEU A 95 -17.57 31.96 -1.10
N CYS A 96 -16.72 31.03 -0.64
CA CYS A 96 -16.54 30.70 0.77
C CYS A 96 -15.52 31.63 1.47
N GLU A 97 -14.68 32.33 0.70
CA GLU A 97 -13.60 33.20 1.20
C GLU A 97 -12.55 32.45 2.06
N CYS A 98 -12.47 31.13 1.89
CA CYS A 98 -11.52 30.24 2.55
C CYS A 98 -10.94 29.24 1.55
N ARG A 99 -9.90 28.49 1.97
CA ARG A 99 -9.30 27.44 1.15
C ARG A 99 -10.29 26.29 0.96
N VAL A 100 -10.31 25.72 -0.24
CA VAL A 100 -11.12 24.53 -0.57
C VAL A 100 -10.17 23.42 -0.99
N ILE A 101 -10.29 22.25 -0.37
CA ILE A 101 -9.48 21.07 -0.70
C ILE A 101 -10.38 19.93 -1.09
N ASP A 102 -10.03 19.26 -2.17
CA ASP A 102 -10.69 18.03 -2.59
C ASP A 102 -10.11 16.81 -1.87
N ARG A 103 -10.77 15.65 -2.00
CA ARG A 103 -10.30 14.39 -1.42
C ARG A 103 -8.86 14.05 -1.81
N THR A 104 -8.44 14.37 -3.05
CA THR A 104 -7.07 14.15 -3.50
C THR A 104 -6.06 14.95 -2.68
N GLY A 105 -6.31 16.24 -2.46
CA GLY A 105 -5.47 17.10 -1.64
C GLY A 105 -5.41 16.60 -0.19
N LEU A 106 -6.56 16.25 0.40
CA LEU A 106 -6.63 15.73 1.77
C LEU A 106 -5.76 14.48 1.94
N ILE A 107 -5.84 13.52 1.01
CA ILE A 107 -5.03 12.29 1.05
C ILE A 107 -3.54 12.61 0.95
N LEU A 108 -3.15 13.51 0.03
CA LEU A 108 -1.76 13.94 -0.13
C LEU A 108 -1.20 14.60 1.14
N ASP A 109 -2.05 15.34 1.85
CA ASP A 109 -1.69 16.02 3.08
C ASP A 109 -1.51 15.02 4.23
N ILE A 110 -2.38 14.02 4.35
CA ILE A 110 -2.18 12.88 5.27
C ILE A 110 -0.85 12.18 4.95
N PHE A 111 -0.58 11.87 3.69
CA PHE A 111 0.68 11.23 3.31
C PHE A 111 1.90 12.10 3.61
N ALA A 112 1.81 13.42 3.48
CA ALA A 112 2.91 14.32 3.83
C ALA A 112 3.22 14.29 5.32
N GLN A 113 2.20 14.10 6.18
CA GLN A 113 2.37 13.91 7.62
C GLN A 113 2.98 12.55 7.96
N ARG A 114 2.66 11.51 7.18
CA ARG A 114 3.11 10.12 7.42
C ARG A 114 4.47 9.80 6.81
N ALA A 115 4.92 10.53 5.78
CA ALA A 115 6.20 10.32 5.11
C ALA A 115 7.39 10.58 6.03
N ARG A 116 8.05 9.50 6.48
CA ARG A 116 9.22 9.60 7.36
C ARG A 116 10.51 9.48 6.57
N THR A 117 10.55 8.55 5.61
CA THR A 117 11.74 8.33 4.79
C THR A 117 11.97 9.48 3.80
N HIS A 118 13.21 9.63 3.35
CA HIS A 118 13.56 10.59 2.30
C HIS A 118 12.86 10.27 0.97
N GLU A 119 12.71 8.97 0.65
CA GLU A 119 12.02 8.50 -0.55
C GLU A 119 10.53 8.86 -0.50
N GLY A 120 9.83 8.51 0.58
CA GLY A 120 8.41 8.84 0.77
C GLY A 120 8.17 10.34 0.70
N LYS A 121 9.05 11.15 1.30
CA LYS A 121 8.96 12.62 1.20
C LYS A 121 9.07 13.13 -0.24
N LEU A 122 9.98 12.57 -1.04
CA LEU A 122 10.13 12.96 -2.45
C LEU A 122 8.91 12.55 -3.29
N GLN A 123 8.34 11.37 -3.05
CA GLN A 123 7.15 10.89 -3.76
C GLN A 123 5.92 11.73 -3.44
N VAL A 124 5.71 12.02 -2.15
CA VAL A 124 4.61 12.90 -1.73
C VAL A 124 4.80 14.31 -2.27
N GLU A 125 6.01 14.88 -2.21
CA GLU A 125 6.30 16.21 -2.80
C GLU A 125 6.02 16.20 -4.31
N LEU A 126 6.41 15.14 -5.02
CA LEU A 126 6.13 14.99 -6.45
C LEU A 126 4.62 14.98 -6.74
N ALA A 127 3.87 14.20 -5.97
CA ALA A 127 2.42 14.08 -6.13
C ALA A 127 1.71 15.41 -5.83
N GLN A 128 2.09 16.09 -4.74
CA GLN A 128 1.61 17.43 -4.40
C GLN A 128 1.92 18.45 -5.50
N LEU A 129 3.14 18.45 -6.03
CA LEU A 129 3.53 19.38 -7.11
C LEU A 129 2.74 19.13 -8.40
N ARG A 130 2.50 17.88 -8.77
CA ARG A 130 1.66 17.54 -9.93
C ARG A 130 0.23 18.01 -9.74
N HIS A 131 -0.35 17.74 -8.58
CA HIS A 131 -1.70 18.18 -8.24
C HIS A 131 -1.81 19.72 -8.29
N LEU A 132 -0.91 20.43 -7.61
CA LEU A 132 -0.88 21.89 -7.58
C LEU A 132 -0.60 22.53 -8.95
N ALA A 133 0.24 21.92 -9.79
CA ALA A 133 0.57 22.45 -11.11
C ALA A 133 -0.66 22.60 -12.02
N THR A 134 -1.68 21.73 -11.85
CA THR A 134 -2.95 21.85 -12.59
C THR A 134 -3.83 22.99 -12.06
N ARG A 135 -3.71 23.32 -10.78
CA ARG A 135 -4.52 24.32 -10.07
C ARG A 135 -3.95 25.75 -10.13
N LEU A 136 -2.64 25.90 -10.28
CA LEU A 136 -1.96 27.19 -10.35
C LEU A 136 -2.37 28.07 -11.55
N VAL A 137 -2.85 27.49 -12.65
CA VAL A 137 -3.00 28.15 -13.96
C VAL A 137 -3.90 29.41 -13.95
N ARG A 138 -4.81 29.60 -12.98
CA ARG A 138 -5.67 30.79 -12.93
C ARG A 138 -5.83 31.44 -11.55
N GLY A 139 -5.12 30.96 -10.52
CA GLY A 139 -5.12 31.58 -9.18
C GLY A 139 -4.48 32.98 -9.16
N TRP A 140 -3.64 33.29 -10.16
CA TRP A 140 -2.87 34.52 -10.24
C TRP A 140 -3.53 35.63 -11.07
N THR A 141 -4.83 35.50 -11.37
CA THR A 141 -5.60 36.56 -12.06
C THR A 141 -5.60 37.90 -11.32
N HIS A 142 -5.34 37.90 -10.00
CA HIS A 142 -5.13 39.12 -9.20
C HIS A 142 -3.77 39.79 -9.45
N LEU A 143 -2.71 39.03 -9.72
CA LEU A 143 -1.35 39.54 -9.99
C LEU A 143 -1.24 40.16 -11.39
N GLU A 144 -1.93 39.60 -12.39
CA GLU A 144 -2.03 40.22 -13.73
C GLU A 144 -2.74 41.59 -13.69
N ARG A 145 -3.73 41.77 -12.80
CA ARG A 145 -4.43 43.05 -12.63
C ARG A 145 -3.62 44.10 -11.89
N GLN A 146 -2.78 43.70 -10.93
CA GLN A 146 -1.90 44.64 -10.22
C GLN A 146 -0.75 45.17 -11.08
N LYS A 147 -0.34 44.45 -12.14
CA LYS A 147 0.82 44.84 -12.96
C LYS A 147 0.53 45.61 -14.24
N GLY A 148 -0.72 46.03 -14.48
CA GLY A 148 -1.09 46.92 -15.57
C GLY A 148 -0.86 46.29 -16.96
N GLY A 149 -1.95 45.93 -17.65
CA GLY A 149 -1.94 45.18 -18.91
C GLY A 149 -1.26 45.82 -20.13
N ILE A 150 -0.47 46.89 -19.96
CA ILE A 150 0.27 47.55 -21.05
C ILE A 150 1.65 47.96 -20.53
N GLY A 151 2.69 47.23 -20.97
CA GLY A 151 4.06 47.74 -20.97
C GLY A 151 4.95 47.34 -19.79
N LEU A 152 5.36 46.07 -19.73
CA LEU A 152 6.60 45.70 -19.06
C LEU A 152 7.65 45.37 -20.13
N ARG A 153 8.61 46.29 -20.30
CA ARG A 153 9.85 46.10 -21.06
C ARG A 153 10.78 45.20 -20.21
N GLY A 154 10.36 43.95 -20.04
CA GLY A 154 11.02 42.88 -19.28
C GLY A 154 11.02 41.58 -20.10
N PRO A 155 11.56 40.47 -19.58
CA PRO A 155 11.71 39.22 -20.34
C PRO A 155 10.36 38.83 -20.95
N GLY A 156 10.36 38.41 -22.22
CA GLY A 156 9.14 38.21 -23.02
C GLY A 156 8.20 37.08 -22.56
N GLU A 157 8.47 36.45 -21.42
CA GLU A 157 7.65 35.42 -20.79
C GLU A 157 6.72 36.04 -19.74
N THR A 158 5.48 35.55 -19.67
CA THR A 158 4.55 35.95 -18.60
C THR A 158 4.99 35.38 -17.24
N GLN A 159 4.58 36.02 -16.13
CA GLN A 159 4.89 35.52 -14.79
C GLN A 159 4.33 34.10 -14.57
N LEU A 160 3.10 33.86 -15.03
CA LEU A 160 2.46 32.54 -15.03
C LEU A 160 3.28 31.47 -15.75
N GLU A 161 3.86 31.83 -16.90
CA GLU A 161 4.71 30.92 -17.67
C GLU A 161 6.04 30.65 -16.95
N THR A 162 6.60 31.67 -16.31
CA THR A 162 7.80 31.53 -15.47
C THR A 162 7.54 30.57 -14.31
N ASP A 163 6.43 30.70 -13.58
CA ASP A 163 6.10 29.83 -12.45
C ASP A 163 5.81 28.40 -12.89
N ARG A 164 5.09 28.22 -14.02
CA ARG A 164 4.90 26.89 -14.61
C ARG A 164 6.22 26.25 -14.99
N ARG A 165 7.17 27.02 -15.53
CA ARG A 165 8.51 26.52 -15.82
C ARG A 165 9.25 26.12 -14.54
N LEU A 166 9.18 26.92 -13.48
CA LEU A 166 9.80 26.60 -12.19
C LEU A 166 9.23 25.31 -11.59
N LEU A 167 7.91 25.13 -11.58
CA LEU A 167 7.26 23.91 -11.12
C LEU A 167 7.66 22.69 -11.96
N ARG A 168 7.66 22.81 -13.29
CA ARG A 168 8.11 21.72 -14.18
C ARG A 168 9.56 21.34 -13.92
N ASN A 169 10.45 22.33 -13.78
CA ASN A 169 11.85 22.08 -13.47
C ASN A 169 12.01 21.38 -12.12
N ARG A 170 11.19 21.75 -11.13
CA ARG A 170 11.17 21.09 -9.82
C ARG A 170 10.67 19.64 -9.92
N ILE A 171 9.62 19.39 -10.67
CA ILE A 171 9.09 18.04 -10.95
C ILE A 171 10.18 17.17 -11.57
N VAL A 172 10.84 17.65 -12.63
CA VAL A 172 11.94 16.92 -13.30
C VAL A 172 13.10 16.66 -12.33
N GLN A 173 13.44 17.64 -11.50
CA GLN A 173 14.50 17.49 -10.49
C GLN A 173 14.17 16.39 -9.47
N ILE A 174 12.93 16.32 -8.98
CA ILE A 174 12.49 15.30 -8.02
C ILE A 174 12.43 13.93 -8.68
N GLN A 175 11.90 13.82 -9.91
CA GLN A 175 11.89 12.58 -10.68
C GLN A 175 13.30 12.02 -10.87
N SER A 176 14.27 12.86 -11.26
CA SER A 176 15.67 12.44 -11.40
C SER A 176 16.29 11.95 -10.09
N ARG A 177 15.87 12.50 -8.94
CA ARG A 177 16.29 11.99 -7.63
C ARG A 177 15.65 10.64 -7.32
N LEU A 178 14.37 10.48 -7.64
CA LEU A 178 13.63 9.23 -7.42
C LEU A 178 14.21 8.08 -8.25
N GLU A 179 14.60 8.34 -9.51
CA GLU A 179 15.27 7.35 -10.38
C GLU A 179 16.57 6.80 -9.77
N LYS A 180 17.32 7.61 -9.01
CA LYS A 180 18.53 7.15 -8.33
C LYS A 180 18.20 6.21 -7.18
N VAL A 181 17.14 6.52 -6.43
CA VAL A 181 16.67 5.67 -5.32
C VAL A 181 16.14 4.35 -5.84
N GLU A 182 15.40 4.37 -6.95
CA GLU A 182 14.90 3.17 -7.63
C GLU A 182 16.04 2.25 -8.07
N LYS A 183 17.10 2.80 -8.67
CA LYS A 183 18.31 2.03 -9.04
C LYS A 183 18.98 1.37 -7.83
N GLN A 184 19.00 2.02 -6.67
CA GLN A 184 19.56 1.46 -5.46
C GLN A 184 18.71 0.28 -4.93
N ARG A 185 17.37 0.40 -4.95
CA ARG A 185 16.47 -0.71 -4.59
C ARG A 185 16.64 -1.89 -5.53
N GLU A 186 16.74 -1.62 -6.83
CA GLU A 186 16.94 -2.64 -7.86
C GLU A 186 18.23 -3.47 -7.63
N GLN A 187 19.31 -2.84 -7.15
CA GLN A 187 20.53 -3.58 -6.77
C GLN A 187 20.29 -4.52 -5.58
N GLY A 188 19.59 -4.05 -4.54
CA GLY A 188 19.21 -4.89 -3.40
C GLY A 188 18.33 -6.06 -3.82
N ARG A 189 17.43 -5.82 -4.78
CA ARG A 189 16.57 -6.84 -5.37
C ARG A 189 17.35 -7.89 -6.17
N GLN A 190 18.28 -7.47 -7.02
CA GLN A 190 19.10 -8.42 -7.79
C GLN A 190 19.87 -9.38 -6.89
N SER A 191 20.31 -8.92 -5.72
CA SER A 191 20.92 -9.78 -4.71
C SER A 191 19.93 -10.81 -4.15
N ARG A 192 18.67 -10.43 -3.92
CA ARG A 192 17.61 -11.35 -3.45
C ARG A 192 17.24 -12.40 -4.50
N ILE A 193 17.10 -11.99 -5.75
CA ILE A 193 16.81 -12.92 -6.87
C ILE A 193 17.96 -13.92 -7.05
N LYS A 194 19.22 -13.45 -6.96
CA LYS A 194 20.38 -14.35 -7.04
C LYS A 194 20.49 -15.31 -5.85
N ALA A 195 19.88 -14.97 -4.73
CA ALA A 195 19.86 -15.78 -3.52
C ALA A 195 18.58 -16.65 -3.41
N ASP A 196 17.71 -16.62 -4.43
CA ASP A 196 16.42 -17.34 -4.48
C ASP A 196 15.55 -17.11 -3.23
N VAL A 197 15.63 -15.91 -2.64
CA VAL A 197 14.85 -15.55 -1.45
C VAL A 197 13.45 -15.09 -1.89
N PRO A 198 12.37 -15.79 -1.50
CA PRO A 198 11.01 -15.39 -1.84
C PRO A 198 10.63 -14.10 -1.12
N THR A 199 9.83 -13.29 -1.82
CA THR A 199 9.28 -12.04 -1.29
C THR A 199 7.77 -12.14 -1.22
N VAL A 200 7.21 -11.88 -0.05
CA VAL A 200 5.78 -11.83 0.21
C VAL A 200 5.39 -10.40 0.52
N SER A 201 4.34 -9.89 -0.12
CA SER A 201 3.86 -8.53 0.09
C SER A 201 2.46 -8.52 0.69
N LEU A 202 2.28 -7.78 1.79
CA LEU A 202 0.96 -7.54 2.39
C LEU A 202 0.24 -6.47 1.57
N VAL A 203 -0.94 -6.78 1.07
CA VAL A 203 -1.83 -5.82 0.37
C VAL A 203 -3.21 -5.84 1.01
N GLY A 204 -3.98 -4.77 0.80
CA GLY A 204 -5.32 -4.67 1.36
C GLY A 204 -5.72 -3.26 1.74
N TYR A 205 -6.99 -3.11 2.10
CA TYR A 205 -7.55 -1.83 2.49
C TYR A 205 -6.85 -1.22 3.71
N THR A 206 -6.85 0.10 3.82
CA THR A 206 -6.46 0.78 5.07
C THR A 206 -7.27 0.23 6.24
N ASN A 207 -6.66 0.16 7.42
CA ASN A 207 -7.26 -0.43 8.62
C ASN A 207 -7.67 -1.93 8.54
N ALA A 208 -7.36 -2.65 7.46
CA ALA A 208 -7.54 -4.11 7.40
C ALA A 208 -6.64 -4.88 8.39
N GLY A 209 -5.71 -4.21 9.07
CA GLY A 209 -4.79 -4.80 10.05
C GLY A 209 -3.50 -5.36 9.45
N LYS A 210 -3.09 -4.90 8.26
CA LYS A 210 -1.80 -5.26 7.62
C LYS A 210 -0.59 -5.05 8.56
N SER A 211 -0.44 -3.84 9.10
CA SER A 211 0.70 -3.53 9.99
C SER A 211 0.61 -4.26 11.33
N THR A 212 -0.60 -4.56 11.82
CA THR A 212 -0.80 -5.40 13.01
C THR A 212 -0.31 -6.83 12.73
N LEU A 213 -0.71 -7.41 11.59
CA LEU A 213 -0.27 -8.74 11.17
C LEU A 213 1.24 -8.77 10.94
N PHE A 214 1.80 -7.74 10.30
CA PHE A 214 3.23 -7.59 10.09
C PHE A 214 3.99 -7.62 11.41
N ASN A 215 3.57 -6.81 12.39
CA ASN A 215 4.20 -6.76 13.71
C ASN A 215 4.13 -8.10 14.44
N GLN A 216 2.96 -8.76 14.38
CA GLN A 216 2.75 -10.03 15.05
C GLN A 216 3.62 -11.15 14.45
N ILE A 217 3.81 -11.15 13.13
CA ILE A 217 4.66 -12.13 12.43
C ILE A 217 6.16 -11.85 12.62
N THR A 218 6.55 -10.58 12.63
CA THR A 218 7.98 -10.18 12.57
C THR A 218 8.56 -9.78 13.93
N GLU A 219 7.76 -9.81 14.98
CA GLU A 219 8.03 -9.22 16.31
C GLU A 219 8.52 -7.75 16.22
N ALA A 220 8.20 -7.08 15.12
CA ALA A 220 8.62 -5.72 14.86
C ALA A 220 7.74 -4.72 15.61
N ARG A 221 8.29 -3.52 15.84
CA ARG A 221 7.57 -2.36 16.39
C ARG A 221 7.24 -1.36 15.28
N VAL A 222 6.57 -1.78 14.21
CA VAL A 222 6.01 -0.86 13.21
C VAL A 222 4.79 -0.17 13.84
N TYR A 223 4.60 1.12 13.52
CA TYR A 223 3.46 1.86 14.02
C TYR A 223 2.17 1.31 13.40
N ALA A 224 1.26 0.81 14.23
CA ALA A 224 -0.09 0.42 13.85
C ALA A 224 -1.08 1.25 14.69
N ALA A 225 -2.03 1.88 14.02
CA ALA A 225 -3.07 2.69 14.67
C ALA A 225 -4.34 2.61 13.83
N ASP A 226 -5.48 2.86 14.49
CA ASP A 226 -6.79 2.97 13.87
C ASP A 226 -6.93 4.33 13.15
N GLN A 227 -6.08 4.51 12.14
CA GLN A 227 -5.96 5.72 11.33
C GLN A 227 -5.71 5.29 9.88
N LEU A 228 -6.33 5.99 8.94
CA LEU A 228 -6.08 5.74 7.52
C LEU A 228 -4.62 6.09 7.20
N PHE A 229 -4.01 5.29 6.34
CA PHE A 229 -2.61 5.44 5.93
C PHE A 229 -1.59 5.43 7.09
N ALA A 230 -1.84 4.63 8.13
CA ALA A 230 -0.91 4.42 9.25
C ALA A 230 0.52 4.05 8.80
N THR A 231 0.64 3.35 7.66
CA THR A 231 1.90 2.96 7.03
C THR A 231 1.97 3.51 5.60
N LEU A 232 3.05 4.24 5.30
CA LEU A 232 3.35 4.79 3.97
C LEU A 232 4.66 4.23 3.39
N ASP A 233 5.70 4.16 4.22
CA ASP A 233 7.00 3.68 3.79
C ASP A 233 7.03 2.13 3.86
N PRO A 234 7.39 1.42 2.77
CA PRO A 234 7.39 -0.04 2.80
C PRO A 234 8.42 -0.56 3.79
N THR A 235 8.02 -1.48 4.64
CA THR A 235 8.90 -2.06 5.67
C THR A 235 9.22 -3.51 5.32
N LEU A 236 10.50 -3.80 5.16
CA LEU A 236 10.99 -5.15 4.86
C LEU A 236 11.51 -5.81 6.13
N ARG A 237 11.08 -7.05 6.40
CA ARG A 237 11.63 -7.91 7.46
C ARG A 237 11.83 -9.32 6.93
N ARG A 238 12.82 -10.00 7.49
CA ARG A 238 13.04 -11.42 7.25
C ARG A 238 12.15 -12.21 8.20
N ILE A 239 11.51 -13.23 7.67
CA ILE A 239 10.73 -14.23 8.39
C ILE A 239 11.22 -15.61 7.94
N ASP A 240 11.11 -16.61 8.81
CA ASP A 240 11.44 -17.99 8.46
C ASP A 240 10.14 -18.76 8.17
N VAL A 241 10.08 -19.39 6.99
CA VAL A 241 8.94 -20.20 6.56
C VAL A 241 9.40 -21.65 6.43
N ALA A 242 8.67 -22.58 7.04
CA ALA A 242 9.00 -24.00 6.98
C ALA A 242 9.05 -24.49 5.52
N ASP A 243 9.99 -25.36 5.20
CA ASP A 243 10.28 -25.91 3.85
C ASP A 243 10.66 -24.90 2.75
N VAL A 244 10.79 -23.62 3.10
CA VAL A 244 11.14 -22.53 2.16
C VAL A 244 12.40 -21.79 2.63
N GLY A 245 12.58 -21.66 3.95
CA GLY A 245 13.70 -20.96 4.56
C GLY A 245 13.45 -19.46 4.71
N GLU A 246 14.51 -18.67 4.56
CA GLU A 246 14.45 -17.22 4.70
C GLU A 246 13.50 -16.62 3.66
N THR A 247 12.49 -15.90 4.12
CA THR A 247 11.50 -15.22 3.28
C THR A 247 11.45 -13.74 3.67
N VAL A 248 11.29 -12.84 2.70
CA VAL A 248 11.14 -11.40 2.98
C VAL A 248 9.66 -11.05 3.02
N LEU A 249 9.20 -10.50 4.14
CA LEU A 249 7.88 -9.91 4.27
C LEU A 249 7.96 -8.39 4.07
N ALA A 250 7.12 -7.87 3.19
CA ALA A 250 6.95 -6.45 2.94
C ALA A 250 5.58 -5.96 3.43
N ASP A 251 5.56 -4.98 4.34
CA ASP A 251 4.35 -4.20 4.61
C ASP A 251 4.24 -3.05 3.60
N THR A 252 3.04 -2.81 3.10
CA THR A 252 2.76 -1.81 2.06
C THR A 252 1.72 -0.79 2.51
N VAL A 253 1.58 0.26 1.71
CA VAL A 253 0.56 1.29 1.92
C VAL A 253 -0.83 0.66 1.83
N GLY A 254 -1.71 0.99 2.77
CA GLY A 254 -3.10 0.59 2.65
C GLY A 254 -3.81 1.32 1.52
N PHE A 255 -4.64 0.59 0.78
CA PHE A 255 -5.46 1.17 -0.27
C PHE A 255 -6.76 1.75 0.29
N ILE A 256 -7.31 2.73 -0.43
CA ILE A 256 -8.65 3.27 -0.19
C ILE A 256 -9.42 3.27 -1.51
N ARG A 257 -10.73 3.53 -1.44
CA ARG A 257 -11.53 3.71 -2.64
C ARG A 257 -11.15 5.00 -3.36
N HIS A 258 -11.29 4.95 -4.69
CA HIS A 258 -11.05 6.09 -5.58
C HIS A 258 -9.69 6.76 -5.38
N LEU A 259 -8.63 5.96 -5.21
CA LEU A 259 -7.26 6.48 -5.22
C LEU A 259 -7.01 7.24 -6.53
N PRO A 260 -6.59 8.52 -6.47
CA PRO A 260 -6.29 9.29 -7.68
C PRO A 260 -5.16 8.65 -8.49
N HIS A 261 -5.29 8.57 -9.81
CA HIS A 261 -4.25 7.97 -10.68
C HIS A 261 -2.88 8.66 -10.55
N ASP A 262 -2.85 9.98 -10.33
CA ASP A 262 -1.60 10.72 -10.10
C ASP A 262 -0.87 10.26 -8.82
N LEU A 263 -1.66 9.84 -7.82
CA LEU A 263 -1.19 9.31 -6.56
C LEU A 263 -0.57 7.93 -6.79
N VAL A 264 -1.30 7.03 -7.45
CA VAL A 264 -0.80 5.69 -7.84
C VAL A 264 0.50 5.81 -8.64
N ALA A 265 0.56 6.74 -9.60
CA ALA A 265 1.75 6.99 -10.38
C ALA A 265 2.95 7.49 -9.56
N ALA A 266 2.71 8.29 -8.51
CA ALA A 266 3.77 8.76 -7.61
C ALA A 266 4.25 7.67 -6.63
N PHE A 267 3.35 6.77 -6.23
CA PHE A 267 3.63 5.63 -5.35
C PHE A 267 4.02 4.35 -6.10
N LYS A 268 4.10 4.37 -7.44
CA LYS A 268 4.51 3.22 -8.25
C LYS A 268 5.88 2.66 -7.81
N ALA A 269 6.81 3.53 -7.41
CA ALA A 269 8.10 3.12 -6.89
C ALA A 269 8.01 2.42 -5.50
N THR A 270 7.13 2.87 -4.60
CA THR A 270 6.87 2.18 -3.33
C THR A 270 6.10 0.87 -3.50
N LEU A 271 5.24 0.78 -4.50
CA LEU A 271 4.46 -0.42 -4.84
C LEU A 271 5.24 -1.40 -5.73
N GLN A 272 6.46 -1.05 -6.13
CA GLN A 272 7.31 -1.91 -6.96
C GLN A 272 7.63 -3.25 -6.27
N GLU A 273 7.77 -3.24 -4.93
CA GLU A 273 7.98 -4.49 -4.17
C GLU A 273 6.75 -5.42 -4.27
N THR A 274 5.54 -4.85 -4.32
CA THR A 274 4.30 -5.59 -4.55
C THR A 274 4.28 -6.23 -5.93
N ARG A 275 4.64 -5.48 -6.98
CA ARG A 275 4.65 -5.97 -8.37
C ARG A 275 5.67 -7.10 -8.63
N GLN A 276 6.65 -7.24 -7.75
CA GLN A 276 7.73 -8.23 -7.89
C GLN A 276 7.68 -9.28 -6.78
N ALA A 277 6.63 -9.27 -5.96
CA ALA A 277 6.41 -10.28 -4.96
C ALA A 277 6.17 -11.64 -5.62
N THR A 278 6.66 -12.69 -4.96
CA THR A 278 6.34 -14.07 -5.32
C THR A 278 4.91 -14.46 -4.94
N LEU A 279 4.38 -13.82 -3.89
CA LEU A 279 3.04 -14.04 -3.38
C LEU A 279 2.51 -12.74 -2.77
N LEU A 280 1.24 -12.44 -3.05
CA LEU A 280 0.50 -11.38 -2.39
C LEU A 280 -0.33 -11.96 -1.25
N LEU A 281 -0.15 -11.44 -0.04
CA LEU A 281 -1.02 -11.68 1.09
C LEU A 281 -2.07 -10.58 1.14
N HIS A 282 -3.27 -10.88 0.65
CA HIS A 282 -4.36 -9.92 0.64
C HIS A 282 -5.10 -9.95 1.99
N VAL A 283 -4.76 -9.01 2.88
CA VAL A 283 -5.41 -8.85 4.18
C VAL A 283 -6.74 -8.11 4.01
N VAL A 284 -7.81 -8.76 4.44
CA VAL A 284 -9.20 -8.29 4.37
C VAL A 284 -9.75 -8.21 5.79
N ASP A 285 -10.47 -7.15 6.11
CA ASP A 285 -11.25 -7.09 7.34
C ASP A 285 -12.50 -7.97 7.18
N ALA A 286 -12.61 -9.05 7.96
CA ALA A 286 -13.73 -9.98 7.88
C ALA A 286 -15.00 -9.50 8.60
N ALA A 287 -14.86 -8.53 9.50
CA ALA A 287 -15.96 -7.97 10.27
C ALA A 287 -16.66 -6.81 9.55
N ASP A 288 -16.02 -6.28 8.51
CA ASP A 288 -16.55 -5.20 7.68
C ASP A 288 -17.72 -5.72 6.81
N VAL A 289 -18.83 -4.99 6.77
CA VAL A 289 -19.96 -5.32 5.89
C VAL A 289 -19.61 -5.17 4.40
N ARG A 290 -18.55 -4.40 4.09
CA ARG A 290 -18.04 -4.11 2.74
C ARG A 290 -16.88 -4.98 2.31
N VAL A 291 -16.71 -6.15 2.92
CA VAL A 291 -15.66 -7.11 2.52
C VAL A 291 -15.51 -7.21 1.01
N GLN A 292 -16.62 -7.39 0.29
CA GLN A 292 -16.60 -7.58 -1.17
C GLN A 292 -16.15 -6.32 -1.92
N GLU A 293 -16.68 -5.15 -1.57
CA GLU A 293 -16.30 -3.88 -2.21
C GLU A 293 -14.84 -3.52 -1.94
N ASN A 294 -14.36 -3.79 -0.73
CA ASN A 294 -12.97 -3.56 -0.34
C ASN A 294 -12.01 -4.45 -1.15
N ILE A 295 -12.39 -5.72 -1.39
CA ILE A 295 -11.63 -6.63 -2.25
C ILE A 295 -11.59 -6.10 -3.69
N GLU A 296 -12.74 -5.67 -4.24
CA GLU A 296 -12.84 -5.12 -5.60
C GLU A 296 -12.03 -3.83 -5.78
N ALA A 297 -12.04 -2.96 -4.78
CA ALA A 297 -11.24 -1.73 -4.76
C ALA A 297 -9.74 -2.05 -4.78
N VAL A 298 -9.30 -3.03 -4.00
CA VAL A 298 -7.89 -3.46 -4.00
C VAL A 298 -7.52 -4.10 -5.33
N ASN A 299 -8.37 -4.96 -5.89
CA ASN A 299 -8.12 -5.60 -7.19
C ASN A 299 -7.96 -4.57 -8.31
N THR A 300 -8.79 -3.53 -8.34
CA THR A 300 -8.68 -2.43 -9.30
C THR A 300 -7.30 -1.76 -9.22
N VAL A 301 -6.81 -1.51 -8.01
CA VAL A 301 -5.47 -0.93 -7.81
C VAL A 301 -4.36 -1.91 -8.20
N LEU A 302 -4.52 -3.21 -7.90
CA LEU A 302 -3.57 -4.24 -8.32
C LEU A 302 -3.46 -4.37 -9.85
N GLU A 303 -4.56 -4.17 -10.57
CA GLU A 303 -4.59 -4.07 -12.03
C GLU A 303 -3.81 -2.84 -12.51
N GLU A 304 -4.05 -1.66 -11.95
CA GLU A 304 -3.36 -0.41 -12.33
C GLU A 304 -1.83 -0.45 -12.13
N ILE A 305 -1.34 -1.25 -11.17
CA ILE A 305 0.09 -1.39 -10.88
C ILE A 305 0.74 -2.61 -11.54
N ASP A 306 0.02 -3.32 -12.41
CA ASP A 306 0.49 -4.53 -13.10
C ASP A 306 0.87 -5.67 -12.15
N ALA A 307 0.17 -5.83 -11.01
CA ALA A 307 0.43 -6.85 -9.98
C ALA A 307 -0.65 -7.94 -9.91
N HIS A 308 -1.69 -7.87 -10.75
CA HIS A 308 -2.83 -8.77 -10.74
C HIS A 308 -2.52 -10.22 -11.17
N GLU A 309 -1.42 -10.45 -11.90
CA GLU A 309 -0.98 -11.80 -12.31
C GLU A 309 -0.29 -12.58 -11.18
N ILE A 310 0.10 -11.89 -10.10
CA ILE A 310 0.82 -12.52 -8.99
C ILE A 310 -0.15 -13.38 -8.19
N PRO A 311 0.24 -14.61 -7.79
CA PRO A 311 -0.59 -15.44 -6.92
C PRO A 311 -0.98 -14.69 -5.64
N THR A 312 -2.25 -14.80 -5.27
CA THR A 312 -2.81 -14.15 -4.08
C THR A 312 -3.30 -15.20 -3.09
N LEU A 313 -3.02 -14.97 -1.80
CA LEU A 313 -3.61 -15.69 -0.68
C LEU A 313 -4.45 -14.70 0.12
N MET A 314 -5.75 -14.96 0.22
CA MET A 314 -6.65 -14.11 1.00
C MET A 314 -6.44 -14.38 2.50
N VAL A 315 -6.36 -13.30 3.29
CA VAL A 315 -6.24 -13.37 4.74
C VAL A 315 -7.42 -12.61 5.34
N MET A 316 -8.43 -13.35 5.79
CA MET A 316 -9.59 -12.81 6.49
C MET A 316 -9.19 -12.52 7.94
N ASN A 317 -8.84 -11.27 8.19
CA ASN A 317 -8.42 -10.78 9.48
C ASN A 317 -9.62 -10.32 10.33
N LYS A 318 -9.39 -10.11 11.63
CA LYS A 318 -10.38 -9.66 12.63
C LYS A 318 -11.50 -10.67 12.92
N ILE A 319 -11.19 -11.97 12.86
CA ILE A 319 -12.16 -13.02 13.25
C ILE A 319 -12.58 -12.94 14.72
N ASP A 320 -11.85 -12.22 15.56
CA ASP A 320 -12.21 -11.94 16.95
C ASP A 320 -13.48 -11.09 17.10
N MET A 321 -13.91 -10.42 16.03
CA MET A 321 -15.19 -9.71 15.97
C MET A 321 -16.33 -10.54 15.38
N LEU A 322 -16.06 -11.78 14.96
CA LEU A 322 -17.08 -12.72 14.47
C LEU A 322 -17.47 -13.67 15.60
N ASP A 323 -18.78 -13.86 15.79
CA ASP A 323 -19.31 -14.75 16.83
C ASP A 323 -18.98 -16.22 16.50
N ASP A 324 -18.43 -16.95 17.47
CA ASP A 324 -18.11 -18.39 17.42
C ASP A 324 -17.30 -18.84 16.17
N PHE A 325 -16.32 -18.03 15.76
CA PHE A 325 -15.50 -18.32 14.58
C PHE A 325 -14.09 -18.85 14.93
N GLU A 326 -13.80 -20.06 14.48
CA GLU A 326 -12.48 -20.70 14.66
C GLU A 326 -11.55 -20.44 13.45
N PRO A 327 -10.22 -20.27 13.68
CA PRO A 327 -9.26 -20.09 12.61
C PRO A 327 -9.16 -21.34 11.73
N ARG A 328 -9.24 -21.15 10.41
CA ARG A 328 -9.20 -22.23 9.43
C ARG A 328 -8.53 -21.81 8.13
N ILE A 329 -8.23 -22.80 7.30
CA ILE A 329 -7.74 -22.63 5.94
C ILE A 329 -8.83 -23.14 5.00
N ASP A 330 -9.34 -22.27 4.12
CA ASP A 330 -10.18 -22.71 3.02
C ASP A 330 -9.28 -23.05 1.83
N ARG A 331 -9.61 -24.15 1.13
CA ARG A 331 -8.83 -24.69 0.02
C ARG A 331 -9.68 -24.76 -1.25
N ASP A 332 -9.03 -24.68 -2.41
CA ASP A 332 -9.68 -24.89 -3.71
C ASP A 332 -9.84 -26.38 -4.07
N GLU A 333 -10.36 -26.65 -5.27
CA GLU A 333 -10.56 -28.00 -5.80
C GLU A 333 -9.24 -28.79 -5.97
N GLU A 334 -8.12 -28.09 -6.12
CA GLU A 334 -6.77 -28.68 -6.19
C GLU A 334 -6.12 -28.81 -4.79
N ASN A 335 -6.89 -28.59 -3.73
CA ASN A 335 -6.46 -28.62 -2.34
C ASN A 335 -5.40 -27.56 -1.98
N LYS A 336 -5.28 -26.47 -2.76
CA LYS A 336 -4.38 -25.36 -2.48
C LYS A 336 -5.04 -24.32 -1.55
N PRO A 337 -4.34 -23.78 -0.54
CA PRO A 337 -4.88 -22.79 0.39
C PRO A 337 -5.30 -21.50 -0.31
N ILE A 338 -6.58 -21.17 -0.43
CA ILE A 338 -7.04 -19.92 -1.07
C ILE A 338 -7.30 -18.80 -0.06
N ARG A 339 -7.64 -19.18 1.19
CA ARG A 339 -8.03 -18.23 2.22
C ARG A 339 -7.62 -18.73 3.59
N VAL A 340 -7.13 -17.82 4.42
CA VAL A 340 -6.80 -18.08 5.84
C VAL A 340 -7.61 -17.13 6.70
N TRP A 341 -8.19 -17.67 7.77
CA TRP A 341 -8.96 -16.91 8.75
C TRP A 341 -8.13 -16.74 10.01
N LEU A 342 -7.89 -15.49 10.41
CA LEU A 342 -7.04 -15.17 11.56
C LEU A 342 -7.47 -13.88 12.26
N SER A 343 -6.93 -13.66 13.45
CA SER A 343 -6.99 -12.38 14.15
C SER A 343 -5.57 -11.93 14.42
N ALA A 344 -5.13 -10.90 13.69
CA ALA A 344 -3.79 -10.35 13.80
C ALA A 344 -3.52 -9.76 15.19
N GLN A 345 -4.55 -9.21 15.85
CA GLN A 345 -4.43 -8.61 17.18
C GLN A 345 -4.22 -9.66 18.27
N SER A 346 -4.96 -10.78 18.22
CA SER A 346 -4.83 -11.86 19.19
C SER A 346 -3.72 -12.85 18.84
N GLY A 347 -3.30 -12.89 17.57
CA GLY A 347 -2.36 -13.86 17.03
C GLY A 347 -2.98 -15.23 16.70
N VAL A 348 -4.28 -15.41 16.93
CA VAL A 348 -5.00 -16.63 16.60
C VAL A 348 -5.06 -16.80 15.08
N GLY A 349 -4.75 -18.00 14.57
CA GLY A 349 -4.73 -18.29 13.12
C GLY A 349 -3.40 -18.06 12.42
N ILE A 350 -2.37 -17.55 13.10
CA ILE A 350 -1.03 -17.39 12.53
C ILE A 350 -0.37 -18.73 12.16
N PRO A 351 -0.48 -19.81 12.96
CA PRO A 351 0.05 -21.12 12.56
C PRO A 351 -0.54 -21.60 11.23
N GLN A 352 -1.84 -21.40 11.02
CA GLN A 352 -2.55 -21.71 9.78
C GLN A 352 -2.06 -20.85 8.62
N LEU A 353 -1.74 -19.57 8.86
CA LEU A 353 -1.13 -18.70 7.86
C LEU A 353 0.25 -19.23 7.43
N PHE A 354 1.11 -19.60 8.38
CA PHE A 354 2.42 -20.17 8.06
C PHE A 354 2.31 -21.51 7.33
N GLN A 355 1.35 -22.36 7.71
CA GLN A 355 1.06 -23.59 6.97
C GLN A 355 0.67 -23.28 5.51
N ALA A 356 -0.24 -22.32 5.30
CA ALA A 356 -0.67 -21.92 3.97
C ALA A 356 0.47 -21.28 3.15
N LEU A 357 1.32 -20.48 3.80
CA LEU A 357 2.52 -19.90 3.20
C LEU A 357 3.51 -20.98 2.77
N THR A 358 3.78 -21.95 3.64
CA THR A 358 4.61 -23.11 3.30
C THR A 358 4.03 -23.79 2.07
N GLU A 359 2.76 -24.18 2.04
CA GLU A 359 2.15 -24.86 0.87
C GLU A 359 2.12 -24.02 -0.41
N ARG A 360 2.05 -22.68 -0.31
CA ARG A 360 1.99 -21.76 -1.47
C ARG A 360 3.36 -21.37 -2.02
N LEU A 361 4.38 -21.29 -1.15
CA LEU A 361 5.73 -20.86 -1.50
C LEU A 361 6.68 -22.03 -1.69
N SER A 362 6.44 -23.16 -1.02
CA SER A 362 7.13 -24.39 -1.35
C SER A 362 6.75 -24.74 -2.78
N GLY A 363 7.72 -24.59 -3.68
CA GLY A 363 7.61 -25.10 -5.03
C GLY A 363 7.64 -26.63 -5.00
N GLU A 364 8.33 -27.24 -5.96
CA GLU A 364 8.68 -28.64 -5.79
C GLU A 364 9.57 -28.76 -4.54
N VAL A 365 9.14 -29.57 -3.57
CA VAL A 365 9.98 -29.99 -2.45
C VAL A 365 10.72 -31.24 -2.92
N ALA A 366 12.05 -31.22 -2.83
CA ALA A 366 12.84 -32.39 -3.11
C ALA A 366 12.76 -33.31 -1.88
N GLN A 367 12.04 -34.41 -2.01
CA GLN A 367 12.05 -35.52 -1.05
C GLN A 367 12.84 -36.66 -1.66
N HIS A 368 14.02 -36.92 -1.11
CA HIS A 368 14.89 -37.99 -1.56
C HIS A 368 15.30 -38.87 -0.39
N THR A 369 15.30 -40.18 -0.64
CA THR A 369 15.96 -41.13 0.25
C THR A 369 17.40 -41.26 -0.24
N LEU A 370 18.36 -40.98 0.63
CA LEU A 370 19.78 -41.02 0.33
C LEU A 370 20.43 -42.14 1.12
N ARG A 371 21.33 -42.89 0.49
CA ARG A 371 22.19 -43.87 1.17
C ARG A 371 23.64 -43.41 1.08
N LEU A 372 24.15 -42.90 2.20
CA LEU A 372 25.51 -42.37 2.30
C LEU A 372 26.47 -43.44 2.85
N PRO A 373 27.59 -43.72 2.15
CA PRO A 373 28.66 -44.54 2.68
C PRO A 373 29.32 -43.91 3.93
N PRO A 374 30.00 -44.69 4.78
CA PRO A 374 30.68 -44.18 5.98
C PRO A 374 31.69 -43.04 5.70
N GLN A 375 32.24 -42.96 4.50
CA GLN A 375 33.21 -41.94 4.10
C GLN A 375 32.55 -40.56 3.88
N GLU A 376 31.24 -40.49 3.63
CA GLU A 376 30.51 -39.27 3.29
C GLU A 376 29.92 -38.54 4.51
N GLY A 377 30.60 -38.61 5.65
CA GLY A 377 30.21 -37.89 6.87
C GLY A 377 30.10 -36.36 6.68
N ARG A 378 30.76 -35.81 5.66
CA ARG A 378 30.64 -34.40 5.27
C ARG A 378 29.24 -34.05 4.77
N LEU A 379 28.66 -34.89 3.91
CA LEU A 379 27.32 -34.70 3.35
C LEU A 379 26.26 -34.79 4.44
N ARG A 380 26.40 -35.75 5.35
CA ARG A 380 25.58 -35.85 6.55
C ARG A 380 25.61 -34.55 7.37
N SER A 381 26.80 -34.01 7.66
CA SER A 381 26.93 -32.74 8.37
C SER A 381 26.28 -31.56 7.63
N ARG A 382 26.29 -31.56 6.30
CA ARG A 382 25.63 -30.52 5.48
C ARG A 382 24.11 -30.59 5.61
N PHE A 383 23.50 -31.77 5.53
CA PHE A 383 22.06 -31.91 5.73
C PHE A 383 21.62 -31.51 7.14
N TYR A 384 22.46 -31.76 8.16
CA TYR A 384 22.24 -31.23 9.51
C TYR A 384 22.30 -29.70 9.58
N GLN A 385 23.29 -29.08 8.93
CA GLN A 385 23.40 -27.61 8.88
C GLN A 385 22.22 -26.96 8.16
N LEU A 386 21.68 -27.62 7.14
CA LEU A 386 20.52 -27.18 6.38
C LEU A 386 19.19 -27.59 7.02
N GLN A 387 19.21 -28.28 8.17
CA GLN A 387 18.02 -28.81 8.85
C GLN A 387 17.10 -29.64 7.93
N ALA A 388 17.67 -30.32 6.95
CA ALA A 388 16.92 -30.99 5.88
C ALA A 388 16.60 -32.46 6.19
N ILE A 389 17.08 -33.01 7.31
CA ILE A 389 16.93 -34.43 7.66
C ILE A 389 15.57 -34.65 8.33
N GLU A 390 14.69 -35.43 7.70
CA GLU A 390 13.40 -35.84 8.27
C GLU A 390 13.54 -37.11 9.11
N LYS A 391 14.31 -38.08 8.60
CA LYS A 391 14.62 -39.34 9.31
C LYS A 391 16.03 -39.79 9.00
N GLU A 392 16.65 -40.45 9.96
CA GLU A 392 17.97 -41.03 9.85
C GLU A 392 17.99 -42.42 10.49
N TRP A 393 18.57 -43.40 9.79
CA TRP A 393 18.82 -44.73 10.34
C TRP A 393 20.14 -45.30 9.80
N MET A 394 20.77 -46.14 10.61
CA MET A 394 22.01 -46.84 10.22
C MET A 394 21.66 -48.19 9.59
N GLU A 395 22.42 -48.57 8.57
CA GLU A 395 22.33 -49.89 7.94
C GLU A 395 23.39 -50.85 8.47
N GLU A 396 23.17 -52.15 8.22
CA GLU A 396 24.03 -53.23 8.74
C GLU A 396 25.47 -53.21 8.18
N ASP A 397 25.67 -52.59 7.01
CA ASP A 397 26.98 -52.41 6.37
C ASP A 397 27.73 -51.16 6.86
N GLY A 398 27.16 -50.42 7.82
CA GLY A 398 27.70 -49.18 8.36
C GLY A 398 27.35 -47.94 7.53
N SER A 399 26.63 -48.09 6.40
CA SER A 399 26.07 -46.97 5.64
C SER A 399 24.97 -46.28 6.43
N VAL A 400 24.74 -45.00 6.15
CA VAL A 400 23.70 -44.19 6.78
C VAL A 400 22.65 -43.83 5.75
N SER A 401 21.42 -44.22 6.01
CA SER A 401 20.27 -43.88 5.16
C SER A 401 19.49 -42.73 5.78
N LEU A 402 19.21 -41.73 4.95
CA LEU A 402 18.60 -40.46 5.35
C LEU A 402 17.41 -40.18 4.44
N GLN A 403 16.28 -39.80 5.03
CA GLN A 403 15.23 -39.10 4.30
C GLN A 403 15.47 -37.61 4.44
N VAL A 404 15.67 -36.96 3.31
CA VAL A 404 15.93 -35.53 3.25
C VAL A 404 14.76 -34.85 2.56
N ARG A 405 14.26 -33.78 3.20
CA ARG A 405 13.23 -32.90 2.68
C ARG A 405 13.78 -31.48 2.69
N MET A 406 13.87 -30.87 1.51
CA MET A 406 14.36 -29.50 1.37
C MET A 406 13.79 -28.83 0.11
N PRO A 407 13.82 -27.48 0.03
CA PRO A 407 13.46 -26.79 -1.20
C PRO A 407 14.25 -27.32 -2.40
N ILE A 408 13.60 -27.52 -3.56
CA ILE A 408 14.30 -28.01 -4.76
C ILE A 408 15.45 -27.10 -5.20
N VAL A 409 15.41 -25.82 -4.84
CA VAL A 409 16.46 -24.85 -5.14
C VAL A 409 17.73 -25.20 -4.37
N ASP A 410 17.62 -25.43 -3.06
CA ASP A 410 18.74 -25.85 -2.24
C ASP A 410 19.25 -27.22 -2.67
N TRP A 411 18.35 -28.13 -3.05
CA TRP A 411 18.72 -29.42 -3.63
C TRP A 411 19.55 -29.26 -4.91
N ARG A 412 19.09 -28.45 -5.87
CA ARG A 412 19.82 -28.17 -7.13
C ARG A 412 21.15 -27.49 -6.86
N ARG A 413 21.21 -26.57 -5.89
CA ARG A 413 22.45 -25.91 -5.46
C ARG A 413 23.44 -26.91 -4.87
N LEU A 414 22.95 -27.82 -4.04
CA LEU A 414 23.75 -28.85 -3.39
C LEU A 414 24.27 -29.88 -4.41
N CYS A 415 23.43 -30.33 -5.35
CA CYS A 415 23.84 -31.17 -6.49
C CYS A 415 24.89 -30.47 -7.40
N LYS A 416 24.83 -29.14 -7.54
CA LYS A 416 25.84 -28.38 -8.30
C LYS A 416 27.18 -28.28 -7.56
N GLN A 417 27.15 -28.17 -6.23
CA GLN A 417 28.36 -28.12 -5.40
C GLN A 417 28.98 -29.51 -5.20
N GLU A 418 28.13 -30.54 -5.13
CA GLU A 418 28.51 -31.93 -4.85
C GLU A 418 27.83 -32.85 -5.89
N PRO A 419 28.43 -33.03 -7.09
CA PRO A 419 27.81 -33.80 -8.17
C PRO A 419 27.57 -35.29 -7.84
N ALA A 420 28.42 -35.86 -6.97
CA ALA A 420 28.31 -37.24 -6.51
C ALA A 420 27.02 -37.51 -5.71
N LEU A 421 26.34 -36.47 -5.23
CA LEU A 421 25.13 -36.60 -4.43
C LEU A 421 24.00 -37.35 -5.15
N ILE A 422 23.92 -37.18 -6.47
CA ILE A 422 22.88 -37.79 -7.31
C ILE A 422 23.03 -39.32 -7.33
N GLU A 423 24.25 -39.85 -7.17
CA GLU A 423 24.54 -41.29 -7.17
C GLU A 423 24.08 -41.97 -5.87
N TYR A 424 23.83 -41.20 -4.81
CA TYR A 424 23.40 -41.71 -3.51
C TYR A 424 21.88 -41.66 -3.33
N VAL A 425 21.13 -41.09 -4.28
CA VAL A 425 19.66 -41.06 -4.25
C VAL A 425 19.13 -42.44 -4.63
N ILE A 426 18.22 -42.98 -3.80
CA ILE A 426 17.55 -44.26 -4.00
C ILE A 426 16.20 -44.07 -4.69
#